data_AF-A0A1R1YP47-F1
#
_entry.id   AF-A0A1R1YP47-F1
#
_cell.length_a   1.000
_cell.length_b   1.000
_cell.length_c   1.000
_cell.angle_alpha   90.00
_cell.angle_beta   90.00
_cell.angle_gamma   90.00
#
_symmetry.space_group_name_H-M   'P 1'
#
loop_
_entity.id
_entity.type
_entity.pdbx_description
1 polymer ?
#
loop_
_entity_poly.entity_id
_entity_poly.type
_entity_poly.pdbx_seq_one_letter_code
_entity_poly.pdbx_strand_id
1 'polypeptide(L)'
;MGIGGKLLHMIAGMYRTPKIVVRVGNTVSNSADYHCGVRQGCPASSILFVFYINEIFEGIKGVDVPGLPNRIPGLLFADDAVVLVDSAENLQISLDKISTWSDTWEMK
;
A
#
# COMPACT_ATOMS: atom_id res chain seq x y z
N MET A 1 10.77 -3.83 -10.42
CA MET A 1 10.54 -2.86 -11.53
C MET A 1 11.54 -1.72 -11.41
N GLY A 2 12.08 -1.23 -12.53
CA GLY A 2 13.06 -0.14 -12.52
C GLY A 2 12.42 1.20 -12.86
N ILE A 3 11.94 1.95 -11.85
CA ILE A 3 11.56 3.36 -12.02
C ILE A 3 12.76 4.21 -11.59
N GLY A 4 13.32 4.99 -12.51
CA GLY A 4 14.50 5.79 -12.25
C GLY A 4 14.53 7.09 -13.06
N GLY A 5 15.60 7.86 -12.87
CA GLY A 5 15.88 9.06 -13.65
C GLY A 5 14.74 10.09 -13.62
N LYS A 6 14.39 10.63 -14.78
CA LYS A 6 13.42 11.73 -14.91
C LYS A 6 12.04 11.38 -14.37
N LEU A 7 11.56 10.15 -14.58
CA LEU A 7 10.24 9.73 -14.11
C LEU A 7 10.18 9.68 -12.58
N LEU A 8 11.21 9.11 -11.94
CA LEU A 8 11.31 9.08 -10.48
C LEU A 8 11.34 10.50 -9.90
N HIS A 9 12.16 11.39 -10.49
CA HIS A 9 12.21 12.80 -10.06
C HIS A 9 10.88 13.52 -10.24
N MET A 10 10.14 13.23 -11.32
CA MET A 10 8.81 13.80 -11.53
C MET A 10 7.83 13.35 -10.43
N ILE A 11 7.77 12.04 -10.16
CA ILE A 11 6.89 11.48 -9.12
C ILE A 11 7.26 12.05 -7.76
N ALA A 12 8.54 12.02 -7.38
CA ALA A 12 9.02 12.59 -6.13
C ALA A 12 8.70 14.09 -6.02
N GLY A 13 8.86 14.85 -7.11
CA GLY A 13 8.50 16.27 -7.18
C GLY A 13 7.02 16.53 -6.96
N MET A 14 6.13 15.66 -7.47
CA MET A 14 4.68 15.78 -7.25
C MET A 14 4.27 15.59 -5.77
N TYR A 15 5.07 14.84 -5.00
CA TYR A 15 4.86 14.59 -3.58
C TYR A 15 5.80 15.41 -2.68
N ARG A 16 6.57 16.34 -3.25
CA ARG A 16 7.43 17.25 -2.47
C ARG A 16 6.58 18.39 -1.95
N THR A 17 6.37 18.43 -0.63
CA THR A 17 5.57 19.47 0.07
C THR A 17 4.21 19.73 -0.58
N PRO A 18 3.37 18.71 -0.80
CA PRO A 18 2.09 18.91 -1.45
C PRO A 18 1.14 19.65 -0.52
N LYS A 19 0.17 20.36 -1.12
CA LYS A 19 -0.89 21.06 -0.41
C LYS A 19 -2.25 20.57 -0.85
N ILE A 20 -3.21 20.61 0.05
CA ILE A 20 -4.59 20.21 -0.20
C ILE A 20 -5.55 21.36 0.13
N VAL A 21 -6.62 21.44 -0.66
CA VAL A 21 -7.78 22.30 -0.44
C VAL A 21 -9.04 21.46 -0.63
N VAL A 22 -10.07 21.73 0.16
CA VAL A 22 -11.35 21.05 0.09
C VAL A 22 -12.39 22.00 -0.46
N ARG A 23 -13.15 21.57 -1.47
CA ARG A 23 -14.28 22.33 -2.02
C ARG A 23 -15.59 21.69 -1.56
N VAL A 24 -16.49 22.50 -1.02
CA VAL A 24 -17.87 22.10 -0.66
C VAL A 24 -18.83 23.07 -1.33
N GLY A 25 -19.54 22.60 -2.35
CA GLY A 25 -20.35 23.47 -3.21
C GLY A 25 -19.50 24.55 -3.88
N ASN A 26 -19.83 25.82 -3.62
CA ASN A 26 -19.12 26.98 -4.15
C ASN A 26 -18.04 27.54 -3.20
N THR A 27 -17.82 26.91 -2.05
CA THR A 27 -16.83 27.36 -1.06
C THR A 27 -15.59 26.48 -1.11
N VAL A 28 -14.41 27.09 -0.92
CA VAL A 28 -13.11 26.41 -0.85
C VAL A 28 -12.46 26.70 0.50
N SER A 29 -11.89 25.68 1.13
CA SER A 29 -11.16 25.81 2.39
C SER A 29 -9.86 26.60 2.23
N ASN A 30 -9.26 27.00 3.35
CA ASN A 30 -7.85 27.38 3.35
C ASN A 30 -6.98 26.18 2.93
N SER A 31 -5.81 26.48 2.39
CA SER A 31 -4.81 25.46 2.05
C SER A 31 -4.21 24.86 3.31
N ALA A 32 -4.04 23.54 3.32
CA ALA A 32 -3.31 22.80 4.34
C ALA A 32 -2.15 22.00 3.71
N ASP A 33 -1.14 21.67 4.50
CA ASP A 33 -0.05 20.78 4.08
C ASP A 33 -0.55 19.33 4.03
N TYR A 34 -0.08 18.58 3.03
CA TYR A 34 -0.42 17.18 2.82
C TYR A 34 0.82 16.33 3.08
N HIS A 35 0.92 15.72 4.27
CA HIS A 35 2.17 15.11 4.72
C HIS A 35 2.37 13.67 4.27
N CYS A 36 1.29 12.88 4.18
CA CYS A 36 1.34 11.46 3.89
C CYS A 36 0.15 11.04 3.03
N GLY A 37 0.36 10.02 2.21
CA GLY A 37 -0.65 9.41 1.35
C GLY A 37 -0.52 9.78 -0.13
N VAL A 38 -1.18 8.98 -0.96
CA VAL A 38 -1.28 9.21 -2.41
C VAL A 38 -2.41 10.21 -2.70
N ARG A 39 -2.38 10.92 -3.83
CA ARG A 39 -3.43 11.90 -4.15
C ARG A 39 -4.72 11.21 -4.59
N GLN A 40 -5.81 11.36 -3.83
CA GLN A 40 -7.11 10.80 -4.23
C GLN A 40 -7.58 11.40 -5.56
N GLY A 41 -8.13 10.55 -6.44
CA GLY A 41 -8.58 10.93 -7.79
C GLY A 41 -7.45 11.10 -8.83
N CYS A 42 -6.18 11.01 -8.45
CA CYS A 42 -5.07 11.00 -9.41
C CYS A 42 -4.90 9.58 -10.01
N PRO A 43 -4.87 9.43 -11.35
CA PRO A 43 -4.74 8.12 -11.99
C PRO A 43 -3.48 7.32 -11.61
N ALA A 44 -2.38 8.02 -11.29
CA ALA A 44 -1.14 7.37 -10.89
C ALA A 44 -1.14 6.90 -9.42
N SER A 45 -2.07 7.38 -8.60
CA SER A 45 -2.07 7.06 -7.16
C SER A 45 -2.35 5.59 -6.90
N SER A 46 -3.22 4.95 -7.68
CA SER A 46 -3.55 3.53 -7.51
C SER A 46 -2.33 2.64 -7.69
N ILE A 47 -1.53 2.87 -8.73
CA ILE A 47 -0.33 2.07 -8.98
C ILE A 47 0.77 2.34 -7.95
N LEU A 48 0.90 3.59 -7.48
CA LEU A 48 1.84 3.93 -6.41
C LEU A 48 1.48 3.26 -5.09
N PHE A 49 0.19 3.17 -4.77
CA PHE A 49 -0.27 2.45 -3.58
C PHE A 49 0.00 0.94 -3.70
N VAL A 50 -0.29 0.33 -4.84
CA VAL A 50 0.02 -1.08 -5.09
C VAL A 50 1.52 -1.37 -4.93
N PHE A 51 2.40 -0.47 -5.38
CA PHE A 51 3.85 -0.63 -5.18
C PHE A 51 4.24 -0.54 -3.72
N TYR A 52 3.61 0.37 -2.96
CA TYR A 52 3.89 0.54 -1.55
C TYR A 52 3.51 -0.69 -0.72
N ILE A 53 2.35 -1.32 -0.99
CA ILE A 53 1.89 -2.49 -0.23
C ILE A 53 2.48 -3.83 -0.69
N ASN A 54 3.26 -3.85 -1.77
CA ASN A 54 3.64 -5.09 -2.45
C ASN A 54 4.44 -6.08 -1.57
N GLU A 55 5.05 -5.59 -0.49
CA GLU A 55 5.88 -6.35 0.45
C GLU A 55 5.13 -6.75 1.74
N ILE A 56 3.83 -6.42 1.88
CA ILE A 56 3.04 -6.68 3.10
C ILE A 56 2.99 -8.17 3.51
N PHE A 57 3.15 -9.08 2.55
CA PHE A 57 3.14 -10.52 2.78
C PHE A 57 4.53 -11.16 2.81
N GLU A 58 5.60 -10.36 2.82
CA GLU A 58 6.96 -10.88 2.87
C GLU A 58 7.18 -11.75 4.12
N GLY A 59 7.73 -12.94 3.92
CA GLY A 59 7.98 -13.90 4.99
C GLY A 59 6.75 -14.64 5.51
N ILE A 60 5.55 -14.44 4.96
CA ILE A 60 4.36 -15.25 5.30
C ILE A 60 4.41 -16.60 4.56
N LYS A 61 4.16 -17.70 5.27
CA LYS A 61 4.26 -19.07 4.73
C LYS A 61 3.21 -19.38 3.66
N GLY A 62 1.99 -18.88 3.83
CA GLY A 62 0.87 -19.13 2.92
C GLY A 62 0.34 -20.56 2.91
N VAL A 63 -0.51 -20.85 1.92
CA VAL A 63 -1.13 -22.16 1.70
C VAL A 63 -0.71 -22.78 0.37
N ASP A 64 -0.77 -24.11 0.28
CA ASP A 64 -0.60 -24.83 -0.99
C ASP A 64 -1.88 -24.71 -1.82
N VAL A 65 -1.75 -24.25 -3.07
CA VAL A 65 -2.87 -24.14 -4.01
C VAL A 65 -2.62 -25.10 -5.18
N PRO A 66 -3.52 -26.07 -5.43
CA PRO A 66 -3.36 -27.00 -6.55
C PRO A 66 -3.14 -26.27 -7.88
N GLY A 67 -2.08 -26.65 -8.60
CA GLY A 67 -1.73 -26.06 -9.89
C GLY A 67 -0.81 -24.84 -9.83
N LEU A 68 -0.45 -24.33 -8.64
CA LEU A 68 0.55 -23.28 -8.47
C LEU A 68 1.85 -23.87 -7.90
N PRO A 69 3.03 -23.42 -8.39
CA PRO A 69 4.32 -23.98 -7.99
C PRO A 69 4.79 -23.52 -6.60
N ASN A 70 4.22 -22.42 -6.10
CA ASN A 70 4.60 -21.79 -4.84
C ASN A 70 3.39 -21.68 -3.92
N ARG A 71 3.65 -21.66 -2.61
CA ARG A 71 2.64 -21.34 -1.61
C ARG A 71 2.17 -19.90 -1.79
N ILE A 72 0.88 -19.67 -1.57
CA ILE A 72 0.26 -18.37 -1.73
C ILE A 72 0.02 -17.76 -0.34
N PRO A 73 0.70 -16.66 0.01
CA PRO A 73 0.58 -16.04 1.33
C PRO A 73 -0.74 -15.29 1.53
N GLY A 74 -1.32 -14.79 0.44
CA GLY A 74 -2.51 -13.96 0.49
C GLY A 74 -2.89 -13.39 -0.85
N LEU A 75 -3.95 -12.58 -0.85
CA LEU A 75 -4.48 -11.85 -1.99
C LEU A 75 -4.55 -10.37 -1.65
N LEU A 76 -4.23 -9.51 -2.62
CA LEU A 76 -4.35 -8.05 -2.51
C LEU A 76 -5.25 -7.54 -3.63
N PHE A 77 -6.20 -6.68 -3.28
CA PHE A 77 -7.01 -5.96 -4.24
C PHE A 77 -7.24 -4.54 -3.75
N ALA A 78 -6.60 -3.55 -4.37
CA ALA A 78 -6.58 -2.18 -3.86
C ALA A 78 -6.15 -2.17 -2.37
N ASP A 79 -6.99 -1.65 -1.48
CA ASP A 79 -6.80 -1.60 -0.03
C ASP A 79 -7.26 -2.87 0.72
N ASP A 80 -7.93 -3.80 0.04
CA ASP A 80 -8.34 -5.07 0.62
C ASP A 80 -7.20 -6.10 0.59
N ALA A 81 -6.91 -6.68 1.76
CA ALA A 81 -5.92 -7.75 1.91
C ALA A 81 -6.54 -8.99 2.57
N VAL A 82 -6.25 -10.16 2.02
CA VAL A 82 -6.62 -11.46 2.60
C VAL A 82 -5.36 -12.26 2.83
N VAL A 83 -5.08 -12.66 4.07
CA VAL A 83 -3.99 -13.59 4.40
C VAL A 83 -4.51 -15.03 4.38
N LEU A 84 -3.77 -15.95 3.76
CA LEU A 84 -4.15 -17.36 3.64
C LEU A 84 -3.23 -18.21 4.53
N VAL A 85 -3.83 -19.01 5.42
CA VAL A 85 -3.10 -19.82 6.41
C VAL A 85 -3.76 -21.18 6.62
N ASP A 86 -2.96 -22.18 6.99
CA ASP A 86 -3.38 -23.58 7.18
C ASP A 86 -3.59 -23.97 8.66
N SER A 87 -3.29 -23.08 9.60
CA SER A 87 -3.47 -23.30 11.05
C SER A 87 -3.67 -22.00 11.82
N ALA A 88 -4.26 -22.10 13.02
CA ALA A 88 -4.42 -20.96 13.93
C ALA A 88 -3.07 -20.38 14.41
N GLU A 89 -2.05 -21.24 14.59
CA GLU A 89 -0.70 -20.80 14.93
C GLU A 89 -0.09 -19.96 13.79
N ASN A 90 -0.21 -20.43 12.55
CA ASN A 90 0.28 -19.69 11.38
C ASN A 90 -0.52 -18.42 11.13
N LEU A 91 -1.82 -18.39 11.50
CA LEU A 91 -2.62 -17.17 11.49
C LEU A 91 -2.01 -16.12 12.41
N GLN A 92 -1.74 -16.46 13.67
CA GLN A 92 -1.16 -15.52 14.63
C GLN A 92 0.20 -15.00 14.16
N ILE A 93 1.10 -15.89 13.73
CA ILE A 93 2.42 -15.51 13.21
C ILE A 93 2.29 -14.56 12.01
N SER A 94 1.31 -14.79 11.13
CA SER A 94 1.10 -13.95 9.95
C SER A 94 0.54 -12.57 10.32
N LEU A 95 -0.41 -12.51 11.27
CA LEU A 95 -0.93 -11.24 11.78
C LEU A 95 0.14 -10.42 12.50
N ASP A 96 1.01 -11.05 13.28
CA ASP A 96 2.11 -10.37 13.96
C ASP A 96 3.10 -9.76 12.96
N LYS A 97 3.39 -10.47 11.86
CA LYS A 97 4.23 -9.98 10.76
C LYS A 97 3.58 -8.80 10.04
N ILE A 98 2.30 -8.91 9.70
CA ILE A 98 1.55 -7.82 9.04
C ILE A 98 1.52 -6.60 9.96
N SER A 99 1.24 -6.78 11.26
CA SER A 99 1.25 -5.68 12.23
C SER A 99 2.62 -5.00 12.31
N THR A 100 3.70 -5.78 12.37
CA THR A 100 5.07 -5.25 12.40
C THR A 100 5.39 -4.46 11.13
N TRP A 101 5.00 -4.99 9.96
CA TRP A 101 5.17 -4.31 8.68
C TRP A 101 4.37 -3.01 8.65
N SER A 102 3.09 -3.04 9.05
CA SER A 102 2.21 -1.88 9.12
C SER A 102 2.77 -0.78 10.01
N ASP A 103 3.28 -1.12 11.18
CA ASP A 103 3.92 -0.17 12.10
C ASP A 103 5.21 0.42 11.50
N THR A 104 6.02 -0.40 10.84
CA THR A 104 7.30 0.01 10.23
C THR A 104 7.09 1.01 9.10
N TRP A 105 6.07 0.80 8.27
CA TRP A 105 5.82 1.60 7.07
C TRP A 105 4.78 2.70 7.26
N GLU A 106 4.21 2.85 8.47
CA GLU A 106 3.16 3.81 8.83
C GLU A 106 1.80 3.54 8.14
N MET A 107 1.50 2.28 7.84
CA MET A 107 0.20 1.84 7.32
C MET A 107 -0.72 1.47 8.49
N LYS A 108 -1.32 2.49 9.11
CA LYS A 108 -2.22 2.38 10.28
C LYS A 108 -3.70 2.40 9.91
#